data_AF-A0A969NED9-F1
#
_entry.id   AF-A0A969NED9-F1
#
_cell.length_a   1.000
_cell.length_b   1.000
_cell.length_c   1.000
_cell.angle_alpha   90.00
_cell.angle_beta   90.00
_cell.angle_gamma   90.00
#
_symmetry.space_group_name_H-M   'P 1'
#
loop_
_entity.id
_entity.type
_entity.pdbx_description
1 polymer ?
#
loop_
_entity_poly.entity_id
_entity_poly.type
_entity_poly.pdbx_seq_one_letter_code
_entity_poly.pdbx_strand_id
1 'polypeptide(L)'
;MKHLFFLLLLLLVSYKLPAGNEMDSLLIKLEQTMLKREKFDAEKELRINNLKGLLKNQLNSPEEVFYIYNQVIKEYEAYNFDSTMHYIEQNLLLCEKIENEKAKYLNQTRLNLADLLAASGRYKEAVDILNYIKKSELPNELWPDYYMHYRSVYQELKNYSSLKENTLKYNYLYSAYTDSLLTILDHESLLYLELMEVRLREGGQLLEAKKINNQRLEKAQINTRTYSMITYERALLYEIEKIPNFKKSTLLFLQYLISKHQ
;
A
#
# COMPACT_ATOMS: atom_id res chain seq x y z
N MET A 1 -5.39 14.10 -12.29
CA MET A 1 -6.77 14.32 -11.78
C MET A 1 -7.86 14.26 -12.87
N LYS A 2 -7.70 14.89 -14.04
CA LYS A 2 -8.71 14.84 -15.12
C LYS A 2 -8.95 13.42 -15.70
N HIS A 3 -7.91 12.57 -15.76
CA HIS A 3 -8.04 11.19 -16.25
C HIS A 3 -8.71 10.22 -15.24
N LEU A 4 -8.61 10.50 -13.94
CA LEU A 4 -9.29 9.71 -12.89
C LEU A 4 -10.81 9.95 -12.92
N PHE A 5 -11.20 11.21 -13.17
CA PHE A 5 -12.61 11.59 -13.37
C PHE A 5 -13.19 10.95 -14.64
N PHE A 6 -12.40 10.80 -15.69
CA PHE A 6 -12.81 10.17 -16.95
C PHE A 6 -13.01 8.64 -16.80
N LEU A 7 -12.18 7.99 -15.97
CA LEU A 7 -12.33 6.57 -15.61
C LEU A 7 -13.59 6.34 -14.74
N LEU A 8 -13.89 7.27 -13.83
CA LEU A 8 -15.13 7.28 -13.04
C LEU A 8 -16.38 7.44 -13.91
N LEU A 9 -16.30 8.29 -14.95
CA LEU A 9 -17.39 8.52 -15.91
C LEU A 9 -17.63 7.31 -16.84
N LEU A 10 -16.58 6.60 -17.26
CA LEU A 10 -16.66 5.40 -18.11
C LEU A 10 -17.29 4.20 -17.38
N LEU A 11 -17.12 4.11 -16.05
CA LEU A 11 -17.74 3.07 -15.20
C LEU A 11 -19.26 3.28 -15.02
N LEU A 12 -19.75 4.51 -15.14
CA LEU A 12 -21.18 4.84 -15.00
C LEU A 12 -22.01 4.41 -16.22
N VAL A 13 -21.40 4.32 -17.41
CA VAL A 13 -22.14 4.10 -18.68
C VAL A 13 -22.34 2.62 -19.02
N SER A 14 -21.61 1.69 -18.39
CA SER A 14 -21.64 0.28 -18.78
C SER A 14 -22.58 -0.55 -17.90
N TYR A 15 -23.69 -1.02 -18.50
CA TYR A 15 -24.73 -1.94 -18.01
C TYR A 15 -25.76 -1.38 -17.01
N LYS A 16 -26.98 -1.17 -17.54
CA LYS A 16 -28.24 -1.13 -16.78
C LYS A 16 -28.61 -2.57 -16.40
N LEU A 17 -28.46 -2.91 -15.12
CA LEU A 17 -29.11 -4.06 -14.49
C LEU A 17 -29.90 -3.54 -13.29
N PRO A 18 -31.06 -4.13 -12.95
CA PRO A 18 -31.89 -3.67 -11.86
C PRO A 18 -31.31 -4.17 -10.52
N ALA A 19 -30.41 -3.38 -9.92
CA ALA A 19 -29.95 -3.51 -8.54
C ALA A 19 -30.23 -2.22 -7.73
N GLY A 20 -31.33 -1.54 -8.07
CA GLY A 20 -31.55 -0.10 -7.85
C GLY A 20 -31.83 0.38 -6.43
N ASN A 21 -31.72 -0.45 -5.38
CA ASN A 21 -31.90 0.03 -4.00
C ASN A 21 -30.60 0.02 -3.19
N GLU A 22 -29.83 -1.08 -3.23
CA GLU A 22 -28.56 -1.15 -2.48
C GLU A 22 -27.43 -0.35 -3.13
N MET A 23 -27.38 -0.32 -4.45
CA MET A 23 -26.37 0.44 -5.20
C MET A 23 -26.52 1.94 -4.96
N ASP A 24 -27.77 2.41 -5.05
CA ASP A 24 -28.12 3.81 -4.85
C ASP A 24 -27.86 4.22 -3.39
N SER A 25 -28.12 3.34 -2.43
CA SER A 25 -27.74 3.55 -1.02
C SER A 25 -26.23 3.69 -0.82
N LEU A 26 -25.41 2.88 -1.48
CA LEU A 26 -23.95 2.98 -1.39
C LEU A 26 -23.39 4.24 -2.06
N LEU A 27 -23.98 4.67 -3.18
CA LEU A 27 -23.62 5.93 -3.84
C LEU A 27 -23.94 7.12 -2.93
N ILE A 28 -25.12 7.16 -2.32
CA ILE A 28 -25.49 8.20 -1.35
C ILE A 28 -24.52 8.19 -0.17
N LYS A 29 -24.15 7.01 0.34
CA LYS A 29 -23.19 6.90 1.44
C LYS A 29 -21.78 7.37 1.04
N LEU A 30 -21.37 7.12 -0.20
CA LEU A 30 -20.12 7.61 -0.78
C LEU A 30 -20.11 9.15 -0.81
N GLU A 31 -21.16 9.75 -1.36
CA GLU A 31 -21.32 11.22 -1.41
C GLU A 31 -21.32 11.83 -0.01
N GLN A 32 -22.08 11.27 0.93
CA GLN A 32 -22.07 11.70 2.33
C GLN A 32 -20.71 11.57 2.99
N THR A 33 -19.90 10.58 2.59
CA THR A 33 -18.53 10.42 3.10
C THR A 33 -17.61 11.48 2.50
N MET A 34 -17.74 11.77 1.20
CA MET A 34 -17.00 12.85 0.54
C MET A 34 -17.27 14.22 1.18
N LEU A 35 -18.50 14.49 1.62
CA LEU A 35 -18.85 15.74 2.30
C LEU A 35 -18.16 15.91 3.67
N LYS A 36 -17.63 14.82 4.26
CA LYS A 36 -16.91 14.86 5.54
C LYS A 36 -15.41 15.09 5.40
N ARG A 37 -14.92 15.35 4.18
CA ARG A 37 -13.50 15.54 3.87
C ARG A 37 -12.76 16.44 4.85
N GLU A 38 -13.27 17.65 5.08
CA GLU A 38 -12.60 18.63 5.93
C GLU A 38 -12.39 18.12 7.36
N LYS A 39 -13.31 17.27 7.85
CA LYS A 39 -13.19 16.65 9.16
C LYS A 39 -12.05 15.63 9.18
N PHE A 40 -11.93 14.79 8.15
CA PHE A 40 -10.86 13.80 8.06
C PHE A 40 -9.49 14.46 7.91
N ASP A 41 -9.39 15.48 7.04
CA ASP A 41 -8.19 16.29 6.86
C ASP A 41 -7.76 16.90 8.21
N ALA A 42 -8.70 17.48 8.96
CA ALA A 42 -8.44 18.07 10.27
C ALA A 42 -7.99 17.03 11.32
N GLU A 43 -8.60 15.85 11.35
CA GLU A 43 -8.19 14.76 12.26
C GLU A 43 -6.79 14.24 11.94
N LYS A 44 -6.44 14.15 10.65
CA LYS A 44 -5.10 13.75 10.20
C LYS A 44 -4.06 14.80 10.56
N GLU A 45 -4.31 16.07 10.27
CA GLU A 45 -3.41 17.17 10.65
C GLU A 45 -3.23 17.24 12.18
N LEU A 46 -4.29 16.97 12.96
CA LEU A 46 -4.18 16.86 14.42
C LEU A 46 -3.22 15.74 14.85
N ARG A 47 -3.34 14.53 14.26
CA ARG A 47 -2.42 13.41 14.58
C ARG A 47 -0.98 13.76 14.22
N ILE A 48 -0.76 14.34 13.04
CA ILE A 48 0.56 14.78 12.59
C ILE A 48 1.13 15.83 13.55
N ASN A 49 0.34 16.82 13.94
CA ASN A 49 0.77 17.87 14.86
C ASN A 49 1.09 17.33 16.25
N ASN A 50 0.35 16.33 16.73
CA ASN A 50 0.66 15.64 17.98
C ASN A 50 2.01 14.92 17.90
N LEU A 51 2.27 14.17 16.82
CA LEU A 51 3.55 13.51 16.58
C LEU A 51 4.72 14.53 16.50
N LYS A 52 4.53 15.64 15.78
CA LYS A 52 5.50 16.73 15.72
C LYS A 52 5.70 17.41 17.08
N GLY A 53 4.67 17.43 17.92
CA GLY A 53 4.76 17.90 19.31
C GLY A 53 5.74 17.06 20.14
N LEU A 54 5.74 15.74 19.97
CA LEU A 54 6.66 14.82 20.65
C LEU A 54 8.14 15.10 20.31
N LEU A 55 8.41 15.57 19.09
CA LEU A 55 9.77 15.94 18.65
C LEU A 55 10.35 17.15 19.39
N LYS A 56 9.51 17.96 20.07
CA LYS A 56 9.97 19.14 20.81
C LYS A 56 10.64 18.78 22.13
N ASN A 57 10.50 17.53 22.60
CA ASN A 57 11.16 17.07 23.80
C ASN A 57 12.67 16.92 23.56
N GLN A 58 13.47 17.77 24.20
CA GLN A 58 14.94 17.79 24.05
C GLN A 58 15.61 16.55 24.67
N LEU A 59 14.90 15.77 25.47
CA LEU A 59 15.40 14.55 26.11
C LEU A 59 15.27 13.30 25.22
N ASN A 60 14.65 13.41 24.04
CA ASN A 60 14.51 12.26 23.15
C ASN A 60 15.88 11.79 22.65
N SER A 61 16.12 10.49 22.77
CA SER A 61 17.23 9.80 22.11
C SER A 61 17.09 9.84 20.58
N PRO A 62 18.20 9.70 19.82
CA PRO A 62 18.14 9.57 18.37
C PRO A 62 17.19 8.45 17.89
N GLU A 63 17.12 7.34 18.61
CA GLU A 63 16.27 6.19 18.30
C GLU A 63 14.78 6.52 18.51
N GLU A 64 14.43 7.26 19.57
CA GLU A 64 13.07 7.75 19.79
C GLU A 64 12.64 8.77 18.72
N VAL A 65 13.53 9.68 18.35
CA VAL A 65 13.28 10.64 17.26
C VAL A 65 13.06 9.89 15.95
N PHE A 66 13.86 8.86 15.66
CA PHE A 66 13.70 8.02 14.48
C PHE A 66 12.34 7.32 14.45
N TYR A 67 11.91 6.77 15.58
CA TYR A 67 10.58 6.17 15.70
C TYR A 67 9.48 7.18 15.40
N ILE A 68 9.54 8.37 15.98
CA ILE A 68 8.55 9.43 15.76
C ILE A 68 8.54 9.86 14.29
N TYR A 69 9.70 10.05 13.66
CA TYR A 69 9.79 10.35 12.22
C TYR A 69 9.13 9.28 11.36
N ASN A 70 9.30 7.99 11.67
CA ASN A 70 8.61 6.92 10.93
C ASN A 70 7.09 6.95 11.10
N GLN A 71 6.57 7.35 12.27
CA GLN A 71 5.13 7.56 12.43
C GLN A 71 4.62 8.73 11.58
N VAL A 72 5.39 9.82 11.51
CA VAL A 72 5.05 10.98 10.68
C VAL A 72 5.10 10.62 9.19
N ILE A 73 6.11 9.86 8.75
CA ILE A 73 6.22 9.33 7.39
C ILE A 73 4.96 8.53 7.02
N LYS A 74 4.53 7.60 7.88
CA LYS A 74 3.32 6.78 7.66
C LYS A 74 2.04 7.61 7.53
N GLU A 75 1.92 8.72 8.26
CA GLU A 75 0.75 9.61 8.11
C GLU A 75 0.77 10.39 6.78
N TYR A 76 1.96 10.72 6.27
CA TYR A 76 2.16 11.50 5.04
C TYR A 76 2.25 10.66 3.77
N GLU A 77 2.66 9.39 3.82
CA GLU A 77 3.05 8.59 2.64
C GLU A 77 2.00 8.58 1.52
N ALA A 78 0.72 8.56 1.88
CA ALA A 78 -0.40 8.55 0.93
C ALA A 78 -1.02 9.95 0.68
N TYR A 79 -0.56 10.97 1.41
CA TYR A 79 -1.15 12.30 1.49
C TYR A 79 -0.27 13.38 0.84
N ASN A 80 1.04 13.38 1.11
CA ASN A 80 1.96 14.41 0.63
C ASN A 80 3.37 13.85 0.40
N PHE A 81 3.78 13.80 -0.88
CA PHE A 81 5.09 13.29 -1.28
C PHE A 81 6.25 14.12 -0.68
N ASP A 82 6.21 15.44 -0.82
CA ASP A 82 7.31 16.33 -0.38
C ASP A 82 7.53 16.25 1.13
N SER A 83 6.45 16.18 1.91
CA SER A 83 6.51 16.02 3.36
C SER A 83 7.06 14.65 3.75
N THR A 84 6.65 13.59 3.05
CA THR A 84 7.19 12.25 3.27
C THR A 84 8.69 12.21 2.98
N MET A 85 9.11 12.78 1.84
CA MET A 85 10.51 12.89 1.44
C MET A 85 11.33 13.66 2.47
N HIS A 86 10.83 14.81 2.93
CA HIS A 86 11.51 15.62 3.95
C HIS A 86 11.82 14.81 5.20
N TYR A 87 10.85 14.07 5.76
CA TYR A 87 11.08 13.26 6.96
C TYR A 87 11.97 12.04 6.72
N ILE A 88 11.96 11.45 5.52
CA ILE A 88 12.93 10.41 5.15
C ILE A 88 14.35 10.98 5.08
N GLU A 89 14.54 12.17 4.52
CA GLU A 89 15.83 12.88 4.51
C GLU A 89 16.29 13.22 5.94
N GLN A 90 15.37 13.64 6.83
CA GLN A 90 15.70 13.83 8.25
C GLN A 90 16.15 12.53 8.91
N ASN A 91 15.51 11.39 8.60
CA ASN A 91 15.94 10.08 9.07
C ASN A 91 17.35 9.72 8.58
N LEU A 92 17.70 10.01 7.32
CA LEU A 92 19.05 9.77 6.80
C LEU A 92 20.10 10.58 7.57
N LEU A 93 19.84 11.85 7.87
CA LEU A 93 20.72 12.69 8.67
C LEU A 93 20.80 12.21 10.13
N LEU A 94 19.69 11.72 10.68
CA LEU A 94 19.62 11.21 12.04
C LEU A 94 20.40 9.89 12.20
N CYS A 95 20.40 9.03 11.18
CA CYS A 95 21.18 7.79 11.18
C CYS A 95 22.68 8.04 11.37
N GLU A 96 23.20 9.21 10.98
CA GLU A 96 24.61 9.58 11.24
C GLU A 96 24.91 9.82 12.73
N LYS A 97 23.87 10.12 13.53
CA LYS A 97 23.97 10.35 14.97
C LYS A 97 23.67 9.09 15.80
N ILE A 98 23.18 8.03 15.17
CA ILE A 98 22.91 6.76 15.84
C ILE A 98 24.20 5.95 15.88
N GLU A 99 24.67 5.61 17.08
CA GLU A 99 25.89 4.81 17.28
C GLU A 99 25.60 3.31 17.19
N ASN A 100 24.52 2.85 17.84
CA ASN A 100 24.14 1.44 17.91
C ASN A 100 23.22 1.05 16.76
N GLU A 101 23.47 -0.10 16.13
CA GLU A 101 22.65 -0.61 15.01
C GLU A 101 22.51 0.37 13.83
N LYS A 102 23.44 1.32 13.62
CA LYS A 102 23.37 2.33 12.54
C LYS A 102 22.96 1.76 11.18
N ALA A 103 23.52 0.60 10.81
CA ALA A 103 23.21 -0.08 9.56
C ALA A 103 21.72 -0.48 9.43
N LYS A 104 21.08 -0.90 10.52
CA LYS A 104 19.65 -1.23 10.57
C LYS A 104 18.80 0.00 10.25
N TYR A 105 19.01 1.10 10.98
CA TYR A 105 18.27 2.35 10.80
C TYR A 105 18.45 2.94 9.39
N LEU A 106 19.69 2.91 8.90
CA LEU A 106 20.00 3.36 7.54
C LEU A 106 19.32 2.49 6.48
N ASN A 107 19.36 1.17 6.63
CA ASN A 107 18.72 0.26 5.69
C ASN A 107 17.19 0.39 5.74
N GLN A 108 16.58 0.53 6.92
CA GLN A 108 15.15 0.80 7.05
C GLN A 108 14.76 2.11 6.36
N THR A 109 15.57 3.16 6.51
CA THR A 109 15.33 4.45 5.83
C THR A 109 15.44 4.33 4.31
N ARG A 110 16.42 3.56 3.81
CA ARG A 110 16.58 3.28 2.37
C ARG A 110 15.41 2.47 1.80
N LEU A 111 14.90 1.51 2.55
CA LEU A 111 13.71 0.74 2.18
C LEU A 111 12.49 1.67 2.01
N ASN A 112 12.22 2.53 2.99
CA ASN A 112 11.15 3.53 2.90
C ASN A 112 11.34 4.52 1.73
N LEU A 113 12.58 4.95 1.48
CA LEU A 113 12.89 5.86 0.38
C LEU A 113 12.64 5.19 -0.98
N ALA A 114 13.07 3.93 -1.15
CA ALA A 114 12.80 3.18 -2.36
C ALA A 114 11.30 3.01 -2.60
N ASP A 115 10.51 2.75 -1.57
CA ASP A 115 9.06 2.62 -1.67
C ASP A 115 8.38 3.91 -2.13
N LEU A 116 8.74 5.05 -1.52
CA LEU A 116 8.24 6.37 -1.89
C LEU A 116 8.57 6.72 -3.36
N LEU A 117 9.79 6.43 -3.79
CA LEU A 117 10.22 6.64 -5.17
C LEU A 117 9.47 5.74 -6.14
N ALA A 118 9.27 4.47 -5.80
CA ALA A 118 8.49 3.53 -6.60
C ALA A 118 7.03 3.99 -6.74
N ALA A 119 6.38 4.34 -5.62
CA ALA A 119 5.00 4.81 -5.60
C ALA A 119 4.76 6.09 -6.43
N SER A 120 5.83 6.86 -6.68
CA SER A 120 5.80 8.07 -7.50
C SER A 120 6.34 7.89 -8.92
N GLY A 121 6.60 6.65 -9.35
CA GLY A 121 7.02 6.31 -10.71
C GLY A 121 8.54 6.39 -10.97
N ARG A 122 9.36 6.67 -9.96
CA ARG A 122 10.84 6.77 -10.05
C ARG A 122 11.50 5.41 -9.88
N TYR A 123 11.10 4.44 -10.69
CA TYR A 123 11.50 3.04 -10.51
C TYR A 123 13.00 2.79 -10.60
N LYS A 124 13.71 3.50 -11.48
CA LYS A 124 15.17 3.38 -11.61
C LYS A 124 15.87 3.78 -10.31
N GLU A 125 15.49 4.92 -9.75
CA GLU A 125 16.07 5.41 -8.49
C GLU A 125 15.72 4.47 -7.33
N ALA A 126 14.49 3.96 -7.28
CA ALA A 126 14.07 2.97 -6.29
C ALA A 126 14.93 1.70 -6.36
N VAL A 127 15.15 1.14 -7.56
CA VAL A 127 16.01 -0.04 -7.76
C VAL A 127 17.44 0.24 -7.35
N ASP A 128 18.00 1.40 -7.73
CA ASP A 128 19.37 1.77 -7.36
C ASP A 128 19.53 1.80 -5.83
N ILE A 129 18.57 2.39 -5.10
CA ILE A 129 18.58 2.44 -3.63
C ILE A 129 18.52 1.03 -3.04
N LEU A 130 17.61 0.20 -3.53
CA LEU A 130 17.47 -1.18 -3.06
C LEU A 130 18.74 -2.00 -3.30
N ASN A 131 19.45 -1.77 -4.40
CA ASN A 131 20.70 -2.47 -4.74
C ASN A 131 21.86 -2.11 -3.80
N TYR A 132 21.82 -0.97 -3.11
CA TYR A 132 22.81 -0.64 -2.07
C TYR A 132 22.61 -1.45 -0.78
N ILE A 133 21.44 -2.06 -0.59
CA ILE A 133 21.13 -2.84 0.62
C ILE A 133 21.63 -4.25 0.45
N LYS A 134 22.72 -4.57 1.14
CA LYS A 134 23.25 -5.94 1.22
C LYS A 134 22.40 -6.77 2.18
N LYS A 135 21.64 -7.71 1.63
CA LYS A 135 20.80 -8.63 2.40
C LYS A 135 21.58 -9.40 3.48
N SER A 136 22.83 -9.78 3.22
CA SER A 136 23.68 -10.49 4.19
C SER A 136 24.01 -9.68 5.45
N GLU A 137 23.87 -8.36 5.38
CA GLU A 137 24.11 -7.41 6.47
C GLU A 137 22.79 -6.87 7.05
N LEU A 138 21.64 -7.36 6.57
CA LEU A 138 20.33 -6.88 6.96
C LEU A 138 19.78 -7.72 8.13
N PRO A 139 19.42 -7.09 9.26
CA PRO A 139 18.75 -7.79 10.37
C PRO A 139 17.47 -8.49 9.90
N ASN A 140 17.19 -9.68 10.46
CA ASN A 140 16.06 -10.52 10.07
C ASN A 140 14.70 -9.80 10.17
N GLU A 141 14.56 -8.88 11.13
CA GLU A 141 13.36 -8.08 11.32
C GLU A 141 13.03 -7.17 10.12
N LEU A 142 14.02 -6.80 9.30
CA LEU A 142 13.82 -5.98 8.09
C LEU A 142 13.66 -6.83 6.82
N TRP A 143 13.76 -8.16 6.92
CA TRP A 143 13.59 -9.04 5.75
C TRP A 143 12.21 -8.93 5.10
N PRO A 144 11.08 -8.87 5.86
CA PRO A 144 9.77 -8.68 5.25
C PRO A 144 9.69 -7.42 4.38
N ASP A 145 10.14 -6.28 4.92
CA ASP A 145 10.14 -4.99 4.21
C ASP A 145 11.07 -5.05 2.98
N TYR A 146 12.25 -5.65 3.13
CA TYR A 146 13.19 -5.85 2.02
C TYR A 146 12.55 -6.59 0.84
N TYR A 147 11.96 -7.75 1.09
CA TYR A 147 11.34 -8.50 -0.01
C TYR A 147 10.08 -7.81 -0.52
N MET A 148 9.31 -7.15 0.36
CA MET A 148 8.12 -6.41 -0.02
C MET A 148 8.43 -5.27 -0.98
N HIS A 149 9.41 -4.43 -0.68
CA HIS A 149 9.72 -3.27 -1.52
C HIS A 149 10.30 -3.69 -2.87
N TYR A 150 11.19 -4.69 -2.91
CA TYR A 150 11.63 -5.27 -4.18
C TYR A 150 10.46 -5.85 -4.99
N ARG A 151 9.57 -6.61 -4.34
CA ARG A 151 8.36 -7.14 -4.98
C ARG A 151 7.53 -6.00 -5.56
N SER A 152 7.22 -4.96 -4.80
CA SER A 152 6.41 -3.81 -5.23
C SER A 152 7.05 -3.10 -6.43
N VAL A 153 8.35 -2.80 -6.37
CA VAL A 153 9.07 -2.15 -7.49
C VAL A 153 9.01 -3.00 -8.76
N TYR A 154 9.24 -4.31 -8.67
CA TYR A 154 9.19 -5.18 -9.85
C TYR A 154 7.78 -5.45 -10.36
N GLN A 155 6.76 -5.38 -9.49
CA GLN A 155 5.35 -5.40 -9.89
C GLN A 155 5.04 -4.20 -10.79
N GLU A 156 5.44 -2.99 -10.38
CA GLU A 156 5.21 -1.78 -11.15
C GLU A 156 6.00 -1.80 -12.48
N LEU A 157 7.28 -2.18 -12.42
CA LEU A 157 8.11 -2.33 -13.62
C LEU A 157 7.54 -3.35 -14.61
N LYS A 158 7.01 -4.48 -14.13
CA LYS A 158 6.29 -5.47 -14.96
C LYS A 158 5.11 -4.82 -15.68
N ASN A 159 4.31 -4.03 -14.95
CA ASN A 159 3.07 -3.45 -15.45
C ASN A 159 3.30 -2.31 -16.47
N TYR A 160 4.35 -1.51 -16.29
CA TYR A 160 4.63 -0.35 -17.15
C TYR A 160 5.65 -0.61 -18.26
N SER A 161 6.32 -1.77 -18.28
CA SER A 161 7.28 -2.05 -19.35
C SER A 161 6.59 -2.33 -20.68
N SER A 162 7.05 -1.64 -21.74
CA SER A 162 6.55 -1.85 -23.11
C SER A 162 7.26 -3.00 -23.84
N LEU A 163 8.46 -3.40 -23.39
CA LEU A 163 9.25 -4.45 -24.01
C LEU A 163 8.94 -5.79 -23.36
N LYS A 164 8.45 -6.76 -24.15
CA LYS A 164 8.09 -8.10 -23.66
C LYS A 164 9.21 -8.77 -22.86
N GLU A 165 10.46 -8.64 -23.31
CA GLU A 165 11.63 -9.19 -22.61
C GLU A 165 11.76 -8.62 -21.19
N ASN A 166 11.60 -7.31 -21.04
CA ASN A 166 11.64 -6.64 -19.74
C ASN A 166 10.46 -7.04 -18.86
N THR A 167 9.24 -7.13 -19.42
CA THR A 167 8.06 -7.63 -18.70
C THR A 167 8.32 -9.03 -18.12
N LEU A 168 8.90 -9.94 -18.91
CA LEU A 168 9.23 -11.30 -18.45
C LEU A 168 10.30 -11.28 -17.35
N LYS A 169 11.37 -10.48 -17.52
CA LYS A 169 12.43 -10.32 -16.51
C LYS A 169 11.87 -9.78 -15.19
N TYR A 170 11.08 -8.72 -15.23
CA TYR A 170 10.51 -8.12 -14.02
C TYR A 170 9.46 -9.03 -13.39
N ASN A 171 8.69 -9.78 -14.18
CA ASN A 171 7.79 -10.80 -13.64
C ASN A 171 8.55 -11.90 -12.90
N TYR A 172 9.67 -12.39 -13.45
CA TYR A 172 10.51 -13.38 -12.76
C TYR A 172 11.00 -12.85 -11.41
N LEU A 173 11.50 -11.61 -11.37
CA LEU A 173 11.98 -10.99 -10.13
C LEU A 173 10.83 -10.79 -9.14
N TYR A 174 9.70 -10.23 -9.57
CA TYR A 174 8.48 -10.11 -8.78
C TYR A 174 8.07 -11.44 -8.13
N SER A 175 8.05 -12.52 -8.89
CA SER A 175 7.74 -13.86 -8.37
C SER A 175 8.77 -14.35 -7.36
N ALA A 176 10.08 -14.22 -7.64
CA ALA A 176 11.14 -14.67 -6.75
C ALA A 176 11.13 -13.94 -5.39
N TYR A 177 10.90 -12.62 -5.40
CA TYR A 177 10.75 -11.84 -4.17
C TYR A 177 9.45 -12.17 -3.42
N THR A 178 8.35 -12.44 -4.15
CA THR A 178 7.10 -12.91 -3.53
C THR A 178 7.29 -14.29 -2.87
N ASP A 179 7.98 -15.23 -3.51
CA ASP A 179 8.28 -16.54 -2.95
C ASP A 179 9.11 -16.42 -1.68
N SER A 180 10.19 -15.64 -1.73
CA SER A 180 11.05 -15.40 -0.56
C SER A 180 10.27 -14.80 0.61
N LEU A 181 9.39 -13.83 0.33
CA LEU A 181 8.56 -13.21 1.36
C LEU A 181 7.58 -14.22 1.99
N LEU A 182 6.91 -15.03 1.18
CA LEU A 182 5.96 -16.03 1.69
C LEU A 182 6.62 -17.10 2.57
N THR A 183 7.91 -17.40 2.37
CA THR A 183 8.62 -18.36 3.23
C THR A 183 8.88 -17.88 4.66
N ILE A 184 8.82 -16.56 4.90
CA ILE A 184 9.17 -15.97 6.20
C ILE A 184 7.98 -15.36 6.93
N LEU A 185 6.84 -15.18 6.25
CA LEU A 185 5.63 -14.64 6.86
C LEU A 185 4.88 -15.72 7.65
N ASP A 186 4.23 -15.30 8.73
CA ASP A 186 3.23 -16.13 9.41
C ASP A 186 2.07 -16.43 8.45
N HIS A 187 1.79 -17.72 8.25
CA HIS A 187 0.72 -18.23 7.38
C HIS A 187 -0.67 -17.71 7.77
N GLU A 188 -0.87 -17.32 9.03
CA GLU A 188 -2.13 -16.77 9.53
C GLU A 188 -2.22 -15.25 9.42
N SER A 189 -1.12 -14.58 9.06
CA SER A 189 -1.08 -13.13 8.92
C SER A 189 -1.92 -12.65 7.73
N LEU A 190 -2.56 -11.48 7.88
CA LEU A 190 -3.32 -10.86 6.79
C LEU A 190 -2.46 -10.63 5.53
N LEU A 191 -1.17 -10.34 5.73
CA LEU A 191 -0.25 -10.11 4.62
C LEU A 191 0.06 -11.39 3.85
N TYR A 192 0.30 -12.50 4.53
CA TYR A 192 0.49 -13.80 3.87
C TYR A 192 -0.74 -14.17 3.04
N LEU A 193 -1.93 -14.07 3.64
CA LEU A 193 -3.19 -14.38 2.95
C LEU A 193 -3.42 -13.46 1.75
N GLU A 194 -3.07 -12.17 1.84
CA GLU A 194 -3.12 -11.25 0.70
C GLU A 194 -2.24 -11.73 -0.45
N LEU A 195 -0.96 -12.02 -0.18
CA LEU A 195 -0.02 -12.47 -1.21
C LEU A 195 -0.44 -13.79 -1.84
N MET A 196 -1.00 -14.71 -1.05
CA MET A 196 -1.55 -15.97 -1.55
C MET A 196 -2.80 -15.75 -2.42
N GLU A 197 -3.71 -14.86 -2.02
CA GLU A 197 -4.86 -14.51 -2.84
C GLU A 197 -4.42 -13.94 -4.20
N VAL A 198 -3.48 -12.99 -4.20
CA VAL A 198 -2.94 -12.40 -5.45
C VAL A 198 -2.33 -13.50 -6.34
N ARG A 199 -1.52 -14.38 -5.76
CA ARG A 199 -0.87 -15.48 -6.49
C ARG A 199 -1.89 -16.43 -7.12
N LEU A 200 -2.89 -16.85 -6.38
CA LEU A 200 -3.95 -17.73 -6.86
C LEU A 200 -4.76 -17.04 -7.97
N ARG A 201 -5.06 -15.75 -7.80
CA ARG A 201 -5.76 -14.93 -8.80
C ARG A 201 -4.96 -14.80 -10.09
N GLU A 202 -3.69 -14.42 -10.02
CA GLU A 202 -2.80 -14.33 -11.19
C GLU A 202 -2.57 -15.70 -11.87
N GLY A 203 -2.60 -16.79 -11.09
CA GLY A 203 -2.53 -18.16 -11.59
C GLY A 203 -3.85 -18.72 -12.13
N GLY A 204 -4.95 -17.95 -12.13
CA GLY A 204 -6.27 -18.37 -12.60
C GLY A 204 -7.03 -19.32 -11.67
N GLN A 205 -6.53 -19.56 -10.45
CA GLN A 205 -7.14 -20.43 -9.44
C GLN A 205 -8.19 -19.65 -8.63
N LEU A 206 -9.20 -19.11 -9.33
CA LEU A 206 -10.15 -18.12 -8.78
C LEU A 206 -10.99 -18.65 -7.62
N LEU A 207 -11.32 -19.94 -7.62
CA LEU A 207 -12.07 -20.56 -6.53
C LEU A 207 -11.26 -20.55 -5.22
N GLU A 208 -9.99 -20.95 -5.28
CA GLU A 208 -9.10 -20.93 -4.11
C GLU A 208 -8.80 -19.50 -3.67
N ALA A 209 -8.58 -18.58 -4.62
CA ALA A 209 -8.42 -17.15 -4.30
C ALA A 209 -9.62 -16.59 -3.53
N LYS A 210 -10.85 -16.94 -3.92
CA LYS A 210 -12.07 -16.54 -3.19
C LYS A 210 -12.14 -17.14 -1.78
N LYS A 211 -11.66 -18.37 -1.57
CA LYS A 211 -11.59 -18.98 -0.22
C LYS A 211 -10.63 -18.21 0.68
N ILE A 212 -9.44 -17.88 0.18
CA ILE A 212 -8.48 -17.04 0.92
C ILE A 212 -9.08 -15.65 1.19
N ASN A 213 -9.74 -15.04 0.21
CA ASN A 213 -10.41 -13.76 0.41
C ASN A 213 -11.52 -13.84 1.49
N ASN A 214 -12.28 -14.94 1.59
CA ASN A 214 -13.25 -15.15 2.68
C ASN A 214 -12.53 -15.14 4.05
N GLN A 215 -11.43 -15.87 4.18
CA GLN A 215 -10.63 -15.90 5.42
C GLN A 215 -10.12 -14.50 5.79
N ARG A 216 -9.64 -13.72 4.80
CA ARG A 216 -9.24 -12.32 5.01
C ARG A 216 -10.41 -11.46 5.50
N LEU A 217 -11.60 -11.62 4.93
CA LEU A 217 -12.80 -10.88 5.35
C LEU A 217 -13.21 -11.21 6.78
N GLU A 218 -13.15 -12.49 7.18
CA GLU A 218 -13.45 -12.93 8.56
C GLU A 218 -12.50 -12.30 9.59
N LYS A 219 -11.23 -12.09 9.20
CA LYS A 219 -10.22 -11.44 10.04
C LYS A 219 -10.29 -9.91 10.02
N ALA A 220 -10.99 -9.30 9.06
CA ALA A 220 -11.00 -7.86 8.87
C ALA A 220 -12.20 -7.19 9.56
N GLN A 221 -11.93 -6.17 10.37
CA GLN A 221 -13.00 -5.36 10.94
C GLN A 221 -13.72 -4.53 9.87
N ILE A 222 -15.05 -4.59 9.85
CA ILE A 222 -15.89 -3.84 8.91
C ILE A 222 -15.62 -2.33 9.04
N ASN A 223 -15.69 -1.61 7.91
CA ASN A 223 -15.40 -0.17 7.79
C ASN A 223 -13.94 0.22 8.07
N THR A 224 -13.00 -0.73 8.01
CA THR A 224 -11.56 -0.42 8.01
C THR A 224 -10.99 -0.34 6.59
N ARG A 225 -9.79 0.23 6.49
CA ARG A 225 -8.95 0.16 5.28
C ARG A 225 -8.85 -1.26 4.74
N THR A 226 -8.46 -2.18 5.62
CA THR A 226 -8.18 -3.56 5.26
C THR A 226 -9.43 -4.22 4.69
N TYR A 227 -10.57 -4.06 5.34
CA TYR A 227 -11.84 -4.58 4.83
C TYR A 227 -12.19 -4.02 3.44
N SER A 228 -11.97 -2.74 3.23
CA SER A 228 -12.26 -2.07 1.94
C SER A 228 -11.34 -2.57 0.82
N MET A 229 -10.07 -2.84 1.14
CA MET A 229 -9.12 -3.44 0.20
C MET A 229 -9.50 -4.90 -0.14
N ILE A 230 -9.84 -5.71 0.86
CA ILE A 230 -10.22 -7.12 0.63
C ILE A 230 -11.50 -7.21 -0.21
N THR A 231 -12.48 -6.34 0.05
CA THR A 231 -13.71 -6.28 -0.76
C THR A 231 -13.47 -5.80 -2.18
N TYR A 232 -12.54 -4.86 -2.40
CA TYR A 232 -12.07 -4.48 -3.74
C TYR A 232 -11.46 -5.66 -4.49
N GLU A 233 -10.56 -6.40 -3.84
CA GLU A 233 -9.93 -7.58 -4.44
C GLU A 233 -10.95 -8.69 -4.77
N ARG A 234 -11.99 -8.83 -3.94
CA ARG A 234 -13.16 -9.66 -4.27
C ARG A 234 -13.88 -9.20 -5.53
N ALA A 235 -14.00 -7.89 -5.74
CA ALA A 235 -14.57 -7.32 -6.96
C ALA A 235 -13.79 -7.78 -8.20
N LEU A 236 -12.46 -7.68 -8.13
CA LEU A 236 -11.57 -8.09 -9.22
C LEU A 236 -11.75 -9.59 -9.55
N LEU A 237 -11.91 -10.44 -8.53
CA LEU A 237 -12.20 -11.87 -8.75
C LEU A 237 -13.51 -12.07 -9.53
N TYR A 238 -14.58 -11.36 -9.17
CA TYR A 238 -15.85 -11.44 -9.91
C TYR A 238 -15.76 -10.85 -11.33
N GLU A 239 -14.98 -9.78 -11.52
CA GLU A 239 -14.74 -9.20 -12.85
C GLU A 239 -14.06 -10.20 -13.79
N ILE A 240 -13.02 -10.90 -13.31
CA ILE A 240 -12.32 -11.93 -14.07
C ILE A 240 -13.28 -13.08 -14.43
N GLU A 241 -14.16 -13.47 -13.50
CA GLU A 241 -15.20 -14.49 -13.75
C GLU A 241 -16.37 -13.98 -14.61
N LYS A 242 -16.38 -12.69 -14.99
CA LYS A 242 -17.49 -12.01 -15.70
C LYS A 242 -18.83 -12.10 -14.95
N ILE A 243 -18.79 -12.17 -13.61
CA ILE A 243 -19.97 -12.22 -12.74
C ILE A 243 -20.39 -10.78 -12.37
N PRO A 244 -21.68 -10.42 -12.52
CA PRO A 244 -22.17 -9.07 -12.23
C PRO A 244 -22.27 -8.81 -10.71
N ASN A 245 -21.14 -8.50 -10.06
CA ASN A 245 -21.05 -7.97 -8.69
C ASN A 245 -19.96 -6.90 -8.49
N PHE A 246 -19.26 -6.53 -9.57
CA PHE A 246 -18.13 -5.62 -9.58
C PHE A 246 -18.43 -4.24 -8.95
N LYS A 247 -19.53 -3.60 -9.36
CA LYS A 247 -19.86 -2.21 -8.99
C LYS A 247 -19.98 -1.98 -7.48
N LYS A 248 -20.59 -2.93 -6.74
CA LYS A 248 -20.83 -2.80 -5.29
C LYS A 248 -19.51 -2.73 -4.51
N SER A 249 -18.59 -3.63 -4.83
CA SER A 249 -17.29 -3.71 -4.17
C SER A 249 -16.35 -2.57 -4.56
N THR A 250 -16.39 -2.09 -5.81
CA THR A 250 -15.64 -0.90 -6.23
C THR A 250 -16.11 0.35 -5.51
N LEU A 251 -17.40 0.50 -5.21
CA LEU A 251 -17.92 1.62 -4.42
C LEU A 251 -17.46 1.59 -2.96
N LEU A 252 -17.41 0.41 -2.33
CA LEU A 252 -16.84 0.27 -0.97
C LEU A 252 -15.36 0.67 -0.95
N PHE A 253 -14.60 0.30 -1.97
CA PHE A 253 -13.21 0.71 -2.13
C PHE A 253 -13.04 2.20 -2.37
N LEU A 254 -13.87 2.79 -3.22
CA LEU A 254 -13.86 4.24 -3.48
C LEU A 254 -14.25 5.04 -2.24
N GLN A 255 -15.23 4.58 -1.46
CA GLN A 255 -15.60 5.17 -0.17
C GLN A 255 -14.40 5.22 0.77
N TYR A 256 -13.61 4.16 0.76
CA TYR A 256 -12.36 4.11 1.51
C TYR A 256 -11.26 5.00 0.92
N LEU A 257 -10.98 4.97 -0.39
CA LEU A 257 -9.95 5.81 -1.01
C LEU A 257 -10.20 7.29 -0.74
N ILE A 258 -11.46 7.70 -0.71
CA ILE A 258 -11.87 9.05 -0.34
C ILE A 258 -11.51 9.33 1.13
N SER A 259 -11.75 8.41 2.06
CA SER A 259 -11.28 8.54 3.45
C SER A 259 -9.76 8.41 3.65
N LYS A 260 -8.99 8.04 2.61
CA LYS A 260 -7.53 7.79 2.68
C LYS A 260 -6.70 8.92 2.06
N HIS A 261 -7.17 9.50 0.95
CA HIS A 261 -6.54 10.68 0.33
C HIS A 261 -6.95 12.00 1.02
N GLN A 262 -7.43 11.89 2.27
CA GLN A 262 -7.94 12.94 3.13
C GLN A 262 -7.34 12.74 4.53
#